data_AF-A0A922ZHH4-F1
#
_entry.id   AF-A0A922ZHH4-F1
#
_cell.length_a   1.000
_cell.length_b   1.000
_cell.length_c   1.000
_cell.angle_alpha   90.00
_cell.angle_beta   90.00
_cell.angle_gamma   90.00
#
_symmetry.space_group_name_H-M   'P 1'
#
loop_
_entity.id
_entity.type
_entity.pdbx_description
1 polymer ?
#
loop_
_entity_poly.entity_id
_entity_poly.type
_entity_poly.pdbx_seq_one_letter_code
_entity_poly.pdbx_strand_id
1 'polypeptide(L)'
;MNEPNLDGIEKIRGEHKEENSSENFLVRVGDKSIARYSNVLVRRGFEDITKVSTPIKEVKIGEQIWMAENLNVEHYRNGDPIPEVSDPNEWAKLTMGAWCYYDNDPENGKIYGKFYNWYAVNDPRGLAPEGWHIPTEAEFYKLQEAVSNDGNALKALGQGNDYDFGAGAGTNTSGFSALLLGLRFCDGDFFLLGYRGDFWTATELGTYEACLMYLFKGSNIISYSNSVKKCGLTIRCVKGEDCALQGTSDIHKTIELNPDDAEAYCNRGDTKYYFQDYGGAIQDYNKAIELNPNDALTYYSRGNAKGKLGDHRGAIQDYNKAIELNPNHAEAYYMRGHAKSDLEDYRGAIQDYNKAIELNPNDSYVYNNRGNVKGKLEDHRGAIQDYNKAIELDPNIGWVYGNRGNAKNELEDYGGAIQDCNKAIELNPNDANAYNNRGNAKHNLKDHKGSIQDCTKAIELDSNHAEAYYHRGLAKQDLGDNAGACLDWSKAGELGEVRAYELIKKYCS
;
A
#
# COMPACT_ATOMS: atom_id res chain seq x y z
N MET A 1 63.03 12.60 5.27
CA MET A 1 63.50 13.41 6.41
C MET A 1 62.78 14.75 6.33
N ASN A 2 61.94 15.00 7.34
CA ASN A 2 61.53 16.27 7.95
C ASN A 2 61.13 17.47 7.07
N GLU A 3 59.88 17.93 7.27
CA GLU A 3 59.46 19.34 7.11
C GLU A 3 60.27 20.29 8.02
N PRO A 4 60.29 21.62 7.76
CA PRO A 4 59.30 22.49 8.46
C PRO A 4 58.84 23.79 7.73
N ASN A 5 57.56 24.16 7.98
CA ASN A 5 56.95 25.43 8.44
C ASN A 5 57.28 26.88 7.90
N LEU A 6 56.17 27.55 7.49
CA LEU A 6 55.52 28.81 7.97
C LEU A 6 55.92 30.27 7.56
N ASP A 7 54.85 31.09 7.60
CA ASP A 7 54.65 32.57 7.63
C ASP A 7 54.48 33.33 6.28
N GLY A 8 53.50 34.24 6.04
CA GLY A 8 52.37 34.78 6.83
C GLY A 8 51.54 35.89 6.09
N ILE A 9 50.24 36.05 6.45
CA ILE A 9 49.37 37.25 6.71
C ILE A 9 49.53 38.52 5.77
N GLU A 10 48.51 39.19 5.18
CA GLU A 10 47.32 39.91 5.74
C GLU A 10 46.28 40.44 4.70
N LYS A 11 45.06 40.76 5.23
CA LYS A 11 43.80 41.37 4.72
C LYS A 11 43.87 42.73 3.97
N ILE A 12 42.86 43.03 3.10
CA ILE A 12 42.05 44.28 3.09
C ILE A 12 40.58 44.02 2.62
N ARG A 13 39.66 44.81 3.19
CA ARG A 13 38.18 44.80 3.19
C ARG A 13 37.59 45.79 2.17
N GLY A 14 36.33 45.62 1.74
CA GLY A 14 35.54 46.66 1.05
C GLY A 14 34.07 46.30 0.85
N GLU A 15 33.16 47.05 1.49
CA GLU A 15 31.70 47.02 1.38
C GLU A 15 31.20 48.21 0.50
N HIS A 16 30.07 48.06 -0.21
CA HIS A 16 28.88 48.95 -0.24
C HIS A 16 28.08 49.04 -1.57
N LYS A 17 26.75 48.86 -1.41
CA LYS A 17 25.59 49.70 -1.85
C LYS A 17 24.75 49.36 -3.10
N GLU A 18 23.44 49.48 -2.84
CA GLU A 18 22.22 49.39 -3.66
C GLU A 18 22.13 50.41 -4.79
N GLU A 19 21.32 50.13 -5.83
CA GLU A 19 20.38 51.12 -6.38
C GLU A 19 19.25 50.48 -7.22
N ASN A 20 18.01 50.89 -6.90
CA ASN A 20 16.76 50.68 -7.64
C ASN A 20 16.73 51.54 -8.91
N SER A 21 16.14 51.05 -10.01
CA SER A 21 15.38 51.93 -10.90
C SER A 21 14.30 51.19 -11.68
N SER A 22 13.09 51.70 -11.54
CA SER A 22 11.86 51.39 -12.27
C SER A 22 11.73 52.32 -13.48
N GLU A 23 11.36 51.80 -14.65
CA GLU A 23 10.80 52.61 -15.74
C GLU A 23 9.54 51.96 -16.33
N ASN A 24 8.47 52.75 -16.32
CA ASN A 24 7.18 52.52 -16.98
C ASN A 24 7.29 52.89 -18.46
N PHE A 25 6.61 52.15 -19.35
CA PHE A 25 6.01 52.73 -20.56
C PHE A 25 4.66 52.10 -20.90
N LEU A 26 3.66 52.98 -21.06
CA LEU A 26 2.29 52.76 -21.54
C LEU A 26 2.25 52.93 -23.07
N VAL A 27 1.53 52.07 -23.82
CA VAL A 27 0.79 52.46 -25.05
C VAL A 27 -0.49 51.62 -25.19
N ARG A 28 -1.55 52.30 -25.66
CA ARG A 28 -2.98 51.96 -25.71
C ARG A 28 -3.46 51.37 -27.06
N VAL A 29 -4.43 50.43 -26.94
CA VAL A 29 -5.75 50.29 -27.62
C VAL A 29 -5.85 49.90 -29.11
N GLY A 30 -6.64 48.86 -29.39
CA GLY A 30 -7.25 48.58 -30.71
C GLY A 30 -8.09 47.28 -30.78
N ASP A 31 -9.41 47.43 -30.64
CA ASP A 31 -10.52 46.46 -30.63
C ASP A 31 -10.69 45.50 -31.85
N LYS A 32 -10.86 44.17 -31.61
CA LYS A 32 -12.09 43.36 -31.90
C LYS A 32 -11.87 41.82 -32.00
N SER A 33 -12.50 41.14 -31.03
CA SER A 33 -13.32 39.90 -31.10
C SER A 33 -12.68 38.53 -31.42
N ILE A 34 -12.71 37.63 -30.41
CA ILE A 34 -13.47 36.35 -30.30
C ILE A 34 -12.66 35.36 -29.43
N ALA A 35 -13.21 34.97 -28.27
CA ALA A 35 -13.26 33.59 -27.73
C ALA A 35 -13.33 33.57 -26.18
N ARG A 36 -14.23 32.72 -25.67
CA ARG A 36 -14.41 32.36 -24.27
C ARG A 36 -13.16 31.69 -23.70
N TYR A 37 -12.83 31.98 -22.43
CA TYR A 37 -12.78 31.06 -21.29
C TYR A 37 -11.80 31.58 -20.21
N SER A 38 -12.18 31.30 -18.96
CA SER A 38 -11.32 31.09 -17.78
C SER A 38 -10.82 32.29 -16.93
N ASN A 39 -11.15 32.15 -15.65
CA ASN A 39 -10.42 32.51 -14.43
C ASN A 39 -10.40 33.97 -13.92
N VAL A 40 -11.05 34.15 -12.75
CA VAL A 40 -10.60 35.08 -11.71
C VAL A 40 -10.21 34.25 -10.48
N LEU A 41 -8.90 34.10 -10.30
CA LEU A 41 -8.21 33.60 -9.10
C LEU A 41 -8.06 34.74 -8.09
N VAL A 42 -8.11 34.46 -6.78
CA VAL A 42 -7.24 35.17 -5.82
C VAL A 42 -6.71 34.22 -4.71
N ARG A 43 -5.48 33.75 -4.96
CA ARG A 43 -4.27 33.74 -4.10
C ARG A 43 -4.29 33.04 -2.75
N ARG A 44 -3.35 32.09 -2.60
CA ARG A 44 -2.06 32.34 -1.92
C ARG A 44 -0.95 31.40 -2.43
N GLY A 45 0.07 32.01 -3.04
CA GLY A 45 1.47 31.57 -3.08
C GLY A 45 1.79 30.17 -3.58
N PHE A 46 1.91 30.00 -4.89
CA PHE A 46 2.87 29.07 -5.47
C PHE A 46 3.59 29.79 -6.60
N GLU A 47 4.92 29.89 -6.48
CA GLU A 47 5.78 30.31 -7.55
C GLU A 47 5.70 29.27 -8.68
N ASP A 48 5.50 29.78 -9.88
CA ASP A 48 5.32 29.05 -11.11
C ASP A 48 6.66 28.45 -11.55
N ILE A 49 6.98 27.26 -11.04
CA ILE A 49 8.02 26.42 -11.63
C ILE A 49 7.35 25.67 -12.77
N THR A 50 7.14 26.36 -13.89
CA THR A 50 6.99 25.70 -15.18
C THR A 50 8.30 24.96 -15.47
N LYS A 51 8.47 23.76 -14.90
CA LYS A 51 9.40 22.77 -15.44
C LYS A 51 8.90 22.49 -16.85
N VAL A 52 9.63 22.98 -17.83
CA VAL A 52 9.60 22.46 -19.19
C VAL A 52 9.97 20.98 -19.07
N SER A 53 8.99 20.12 -18.79
CA SER A 53 9.19 18.68 -18.90
C SER A 53 9.42 18.43 -20.38
N THR A 54 10.60 17.97 -20.74
CA THR A 54 10.88 17.48 -22.08
C THR A 54 9.75 16.52 -22.45
N PRO A 55 9.08 16.68 -23.61
CA PRO A 55 7.99 15.80 -23.99
C PRO A 55 8.47 14.34 -23.94
N ILE A 56 7.71 13.48 -23.27
CA ILE A 56 8.02 12.04 -23.21
C ILE A 56 8.00 11.52 -24.63
N LYS A 57 9.12 10.93 -25.07
CA LYS A 57 9.22 10.36 -26.42
C LYS A 57 8.39 9.08 -26.48
N GLU A 58 7.54 8.98 -27.50
CA GLU A 58 6.60 7.88 -27.67
C GLU A 58 7.00 7.00 -28.84
N VAL A 59 6.73 5.70 -28.72
CA VAL A 59 6.87 4.74 -29.82
C VAL A 59 5.64 3.85 -29.90
N LYS A 60 5.03 3.75 -31.08
CA LYS A 60 3.85 2.92 -31.31
C LYS A 60 4.28 1.52 -31.77
N ILE A 61 3.88 0.49 -31.05
CA ILE A 61 4.19 -0.91 -31.34
C ILE A 61 2.90 -1.72 -31.31
N GLY A 62 2.51 -2.25 -32.47
CA GLY A 62 1.18 -2.82 -32.64
C GLY A 62 0.09 -1.79 -32.31
N GLU A 63 -0.76 -2.12 -31.35
CA GLU A 63 -1.85 -1.26 -30.85
C GLU A 63 -1.44 -0.39 -29.65
N GLN A 64 -0.27 -0.63 -29.06
CA GLN A 64 0.19 0.05 -27.85
C GLN A 64 1.13 1.21 -28.18
N ILE A 65 1.10 2.24 -27.34
CA ILE A 65 2.09 3.33 -27.38
C ILE A 65 2.97 3.17 -26.13
N TRP A 66 4.28 3.08 -26.30
CA TRP A 66 5.25 2.87 -25.23
C TRP A 66 6.16 4.07 -25.09
N MET A 67 6.75 4.25 -23.91
CA MET A 67 7.85 5.19 -23.76
C MET A 67 9.03 4.69 -24.59
N ALA A 68 9.62 5.58 -25.39
CA ALA A 68 10.80 5.27 -26.19
C ALA A 68 12.07 5.13 -25.33
N GLU A 69 12.03 5.61 -24.08
CA GLU A 69 13.12 5.62 -23.11
C GLU A 69 12.66 4.97 -21.80
N ASN A 70 13.61 4.49 -21.00
CA ASN A 70 13.31 3.99 -19.65
C ASN A 70 12.91 5.13 -18.73
N LEU A 71 12.09 4.82 -17.73
CA LEU A 71 11.63 5.79 -16.75
C LEU A 71 12.80 6.38 -15.95
N ASN A 72 12.81 7.70 -15.81
CA ASN A 72 13.92 8.45 -15.21
C ASN A 72 13.43 9.57 -14.29
N VAL A 73 12.50 9.25 -13.38
CA VAL A 73 11.90 10.18 -12.43
C VAL A 73 12.53 10.05 -11.05
N GLU A 74 12.52 11.15 -10.30
CA GLU A 74 13.06 11.24 -8.93
C GLU A 74 11.97 11.51 -7.90
N HIS A 75 10.75 11.72 -8.38
CA HIS A 75 9.59 12.07 -7.60
C HIS A 75 8.43 11.21 -8.06
N TYR A 76 7.56 10.86 -7.12
CA TYR A 76 6.26 10.31 -7.44
C TYR A 76 5.38 11.35 -8.13
N ARG A 77 4.26 10.90 -8.70
CA ARG A 77 3.31 11.72 -9.44
C ARG A 77 2.74 12.86 -8.60
N ASN A 78 2.56 12.65 -7.30
CA ASN A 78 2.12 13.70 -6.37
C ASN A 78 3.21 14.74 -6.04
N GLY A 79 4.43 14.58 -6.56
CA GLY A 79 5.57 15.47 -6.32
C GLY A 79 6.45 15.09 -5.14
N ASP A 80 6.13 14.04 -4.38
CA ASP A 80 6.98 13.59 -3.27
C ASP A 80 8.28 12.98 -3.80
N PRO A 81 9.44 13.25 -3.17
CA PRO A 81 10.71 12.69 -3.59
C PRO A 81 10.76 11.17 -3.34
N ILE A 82 11.42 10.47 -4.24
CA ILE A 82 11.80 9.06 -4.08
C ILE A 82 13.27 9.07 -3.61
N PRO A 83 13.61 8.41 -2.49
CA PRO A 83 15.00 8.33 -2.01
C PRO A 83 15.97 7.75 -3.05
N GLU A 84 17.07 8.45 -3.31
CA GLU A 84 18.25 7.88 -3.98
C GLU A 84 19.07 7.10 -2.96
N VAL A 85 19.25 5.80 -3.17
CA VAL A 85 20.02 4.94 -2.26
C VAL A 85 21.00 4.10 -3.07
N SER A 86 22.28 4.40 -2.94
CA SER A 86 23.35 3.70 -3.67
C SER A 86 24.08 2.67 -2.81
N ASP A 87 24.13 2.91 -1.49
CA ASP A 87 24.79 2.02 -0.53
C ASP A 87 24.05 0.66 -0.44
N PRO A 88 24.74 -0.46 -0.64
CA PRO A 88 24.11 -1.77 -0.59
C PRO A 88 23.54 -2.17 0.78
N ASN A 89 24.19 -1.76 1.87
CA ASN A 89 23.76 -2.11 3.22
C ASN A 89 22.48 -1.36 3.61
N GLU A 90 22.34 -0.11 3.15
CA GLU A 90 21.11 0.66 3.28
C GLU A 90 20.01 0.10 2.37
N TRP A 91 20.33 -0.16 1.10
CA TRP A 91 19.39 -0.68 0.12
C TRP A 91 18.75 -2.01 0.56
N ALA A 92 19.56 -2.93 1.09
CA ALA A 92 19.10 -4.24 1.56
C ALA A 92 18.08 -4.14 2.71
N LYS A 93 18.01 -3.02 3.44
CA LYS A 93 17.09 -2.79 4.57
C LYS A 93 15.79 -2.09 4.15
N LEU A 94 15.71 -1.60 2.91
CA LEU A 94 14.55 -0.82 2.46
C LEU A 94 13.27 -1.65 2.46
N THR A 95 12.22 -1.02 2.98
CA THR A 95 10.81 -1.45 2.92
C THR A 95 9.93 -0.41 2.24
N MET A 96 10.55 0.59 1.61
CA MET A 96 9.91 1.69 0.90
C MET A 96 10.53 1.85 -0.49
N GLY A 97 9.89 2.65 -1.35
CA GLY A 97 10.40 2.96 -2.67
C GLY A 97 11.75 3.67 -2.62
N ALA A 98 12.66 3.25 -3.49
CA ALA A 98 13.95 3.91 -3.72
C ALA A 98 14.41 3.70 -5.16
N TRP A 99 15.35 4.54 -5.59
CA TRP A 99 16.02 4.40 -6.87
C TRP A 99 17.53 4.58 -6.75
N CYS A 100 18.29 4.13 -7.75
CA CYS A 100 19.71 4.41 -7.88
C CYS A 100 20.14 4.51 -9.35
N TYR A 101 21.34 5.03 -9.58
CA TYR A 101 21.99 4.97 -10.90
C TYR A 101 22.64 3.61 -11.13
N TYR A 102 22.86 3.29 -12.41
CA TYR A 102 23.76 2.22 -12.77
C TYR A 102 25.17 2.53 -12.29
N ASP A 103 25.79 1.59 -11.57
CA ASP A 103 27.13 1.70 -10.98
C ASP A 103 27.32 2.98 -10.13
N ASN A 104 26.22 3.53 -9.61
CA ASN A 104 26.19 4.78 -8.87
C ASN A 104 26.81 5.99 -9.61
N ASP A 105 26.81 5.96 -10.94
CA ASP A 105 27.29 7.06 -11.78
C ASP A 105 26.09 7.84 -12.38
N PRO A 106 25.89 9.11 -12.00
CA PRO A 106 24.79 9.94 -12.50
C PRO A 106 24.75 10.11 -14.02
N GLU A 107 25.88 10.01 -14.72
CA GLU A 107 25.91 10.15 -16.18
C GLU A 107 25.16 8.99 -16.87
N ASN A 108 25.13 7.82 -16.22
CA ASN A 108 24.38 6.68 -16.69
C ASN A 108 22.87 6.90 -16.67
N GLY A 109 22.37 7.77 -15.78
CA GLY A 109 20.94 8.12 -15.71
C GLY A 109 20.41 8.68 -17.04
N LYS A 110 21.24 9.42 -17.79
CA LYS A 110 20.85 10.00 -19.09
C LYS A 110 20.71 8.96 -20.20
N ILE A 111 21.43 7.85 -20.07
CA ILE A 111 21.52 6.81 -21.10
C ILE A 111 20.55 5.67 -20.80
N TYR A 112 20.39 5.34 -19.51
CA TYR A 112 19.79 4.08 -19.05
C TYR A 112 18.50 4.25 -18.26
N GLY A 113 18.21 5.47 -17.82
CA GLY A 113 17.22 5.72 -16.80
C GLY A 113 17.72 5.27 -15.43
N LYS A 114 16.77 5.06 -14.51
CA LYS A 114 17.06 4.69 -13.12
C LYS A 114 16.61 3.26 -12.83
N PHE A 115 17.27 2.65 -11.85
CA PHE A 115 16.84 1.38 -11.28
C PHE A 115 15.95 1.66 -10.09
N TYR A 116 14.77 1.06 -10.07
CA TYR A 116 13.80 1.19 -8.98
C TYR A 116 13.64 -0.15 -8.29
N ASN A 117 13.50 -0.14 -6.97
CA ASN A 117 12.98 -1.31 -6.28
C ASN A 117 11.46 -1.43 -6.53
N TRP A 118 10.90 -2.61 -6.27
CA TRP A 118 9.48 -2.84 -6.51
C TRP A 118 8.58 -2.03 -5.58
N TYR A 119 9.05 -1.66 -4.38
CA TYR A 119 8.27 -0.79 -3.50
C TYR A 119 8.00 0.58 -4.11
N ALA A 120 8.89 1.10 -4.96
CA ALA A 120 8.63 2.31 -5.73
C ALA A 120 7.58 2.09 -6.81
N VAL A 121 7.58 0.91 -7.44
CA VAL A 121 6.60 0.49 -8.47
C VAL A 121 5.17 0.49 -7.91
N ASN A 122 4.97 -0.03 -6.70
CA ASN A 122 3.64 -0.13 -6.06
C ASN A 122 3.19 1.07 -5.27
N ASP A 123 4.02 2.10 -5.18
CA ASP A 123 3.75 3.16 -4.23
C ASP A 123 2.43 3.85 -4.59
N PRO A 124 1.48 4.04 -3.66
CA PRO A 124 0.18 4.67 -3.93
C PRO A 124 0.30 6.10 -4.48
N ARG A 125 1.45 6.75 -4.30
CA ARG A 125 1.74 8.08 -4.86
C ARG A 125 1.99 8.07 -6.38
N GLY A 126 2.19 6.88 -6.97
CA GLY A 126 2.33 6.65 -8.40
C GLY A 126 3.71 6.99 -8.95
N LEU A 127 4.42 5.99 -9.48
CA LEU A 127 5.76 6.19 -10.05
C LEU A 127 5.74 6.67 -11.51
N ALA A 128 4.77 6.21 -12.30
CA ALA A 128 4.67 6.60 -13.71
C ALA A 128 4.09 8.01 -13.88
N PRO A 129 4.57 8.81 -14.87
CA PRO A 129 4.02 10.12 -15.18
C PRO A 129 2.54 10.07 -15.54
N GLU A 130 1.87 11.22 -15.49
CA GLU A 130 0.46 11.33 -15.88
C GLU A 130 0.23 10.86 -17.33
N GLY A 131 -0.80 10.03 -17.54
CA GLY A 131 -1.09 9.42 -18.85
C GLY A 131 -0.20 8.23 -19.21
N TRP A 132 0.58 7.71 -18.25
CA TRP A 132 1.43 6.53 -18.40
C TRP A 132 1.31 5.62 -17.18
N HIS A 133 1.48 4.31 -17.36
CA HIS A 133 1.52 3.36 -16.25
C HIS A 133 2.60 2.30 -16.43
N ILE A 134 2.91 1.61 -15.34
CA ILE A 134 3.84 0.47 -15.34
C ILE A 134 3.09 -0.72 -15.93
N PRO A 135 3.61 -1.36 -17.00
CA PRO A 135 2.83 -2.33 -17.74
C PRO A 135 2.49 -3.58 -16.92
N THR A 136 1.33 -4.13 -17.22
CA THR A 136 0.90 -5.47 -16.78
C THR A 136 1.56 -6.56 -17.64
N GLU A 137 1.53 -7.80 -17.18
CA GLU A 137 1.97 -8.96 -17.98
C GLU A 137 1.21 -9.08 -19.30
N ALA A 138 -0.10 -8.84 -19.29
CA ALA A 138 -0.94 -8.87 -20.48
C ALA A 138 -0.47 -7.84 -21.52
N GLU A 139 -0.04 -6.65 -21.09
CA GLU A 139 0.50 -5.63 -21.98
C GLU A 139 1.87 -6.00 -22.53
N PHE A 140 2.71 -6.68 -21.75
CA PHE A 140 3.95 -7.25 -22.25
C PHE A 140 3.71 -8.40 -23.24
N TYR A 141 2.66 -9.20 -23.08
CA TYR A 141 2.30 -10.22 -24.07
C TYR A 141 1.82 -9.61 -25.38
N LYS A 142 0.99 -8.56 -25.34
CA LYS A 142 0.62 -7.80 -26.56
C LYS A 142 1.85 -7.20 -27.25
N LEU A 143 2.77 -6.63 -26.47
CA LEU A 143 4.05 -6.17 -26.99
C LEU A 143 4.81 -7.32 -27.63
N GLN A 144 4.92 -8.46 -26.97
CA GLN A 144 5.59 -9.66 -27.46
C GLN A 144 5.03 -10.12 -28.81
N GLU A 145 3.71 -10.19 -28.95
CA GLU A 145 3.04 -10.55 -30.20
C GLU A 145 3.39 -9.56 -31.32
N ALA A 146 3.30 -8.26 -31.03
CA ALA A 146 3.61 -7.21 -31.99
C ALA A 146 5.08 -7.24 -32.45
N VAL A 147 6.02 -7.46 -31.53
CA VAL A 147 7.45 -7.52 -31.86
C VAL A 147 7.85 -8.85 -32.51
N SER A 148 7.18 -9.95 -32.18
CA SER A 148 7.46 -11.28 -32.76
C SER A 148 6.96 -11.39 -34.20
N ASN A 149 5.82 -10.77 -34.52
CA ASN A 149 5.22 -10.78 -35.86
C ASN A 149 5.96 -9.92 -36.89
N ASP A 150 6.85 -9.02 -36.44
CA ASP A 150 7.65 -8.13 -37.30
C ASP A 150 8.86 -8.84 -37.93
N GLY A 151 9.02 -10.15 -37.71
CA GLY A 151 10.09 -10.98 -38.30
C GLY A 151 11.51 -10.58 -37.91
N ASN A 152 11.65 -9.61 -37.00
CA ASN A 152 12.90 -8.99 -36.60
C ASN A 152 13.07 -9.12 -35.09
N ALA A 153 14.07 -9.90 -34.65
CA ALA A 153 14.62 -9.73 -33.31
C ALA A 153 15.00 -8.26 -33.09
N LEU A 154 14.93 -7.77 -31.85
CA LEU A 154 15.38 -6.41 -31.50
C LEU A 154 16.78 -6.21 -32.09
N LYS A 155 16.87 -5.41 -33.17
CA LYS A 155 18.12 -5.25 -33.91
C LYS A 155 18.98 -4.33 -33.07
N ALA A 156 20.10 -4.83 -32.58
CA ALA A 156 21.15 -3.94 -32.15
C ALA A 156 21.51 -3.06 -33.35
N LEU A 157 21.41 -1.74 -33.21
CA LEU A 157 22.11 -0.86 -34.13
C LEU A 157 23.61 -1.17 -33.98
N GLY A 158 24.23 -1.65 -35.05
CA GLY A 158 25.68 -1.91 -35.14
C GLY A 158 26.07 -3.38 -35.04
N GLN A 159 26.45 -3.99 -36.16
CA GLN A 159 27.30 -5.19 -36.19
C GLN A 159 28.76 -4.79 -35.89
N GLY A 160 29.43 -5.48 -34.96
CA GLY A 160 30.88 -5.38 -34.76
C GLY A 160 31.39 -6.02 -33.46
N ASN A 161 32.06 -7.17 -33.61
CA ASN A 161 32.89 -8.01 -32.72
C ASN A 161 33.22 -7.63 -31.27
N ASP A 162 33.22 -8.70 -30.45
CA ASP A 162 34.05 -9.03 -29.27
C ASP A 162 34.71 -7.86 -28.50
N TYR A 163 34.19 -7.62 -27.29
CA TYR A 163 34.69 -6.72 -26.25
C TYR A 163 34.44 -5.22 -26.44
N ASP A 164 33.18 -4.81 -26.59
CA ASP A 164 32.80 -3.41 -26.39
C ASP A 164 31.60 -3.28 -25.44
N PHE A 165 31.85 -2.68 -24.26
CA PHE A 165 30.88 -2.36 -23.22
C PHE A 165 30.10 -1.08 -23.59
N GLY A 166 29.45 -1.10 -24.75
CA GLY A 166 28.52 -0.05 -25.19
C GLY A 166 27.09 -0.56 -25.06
N ALA A 167 26.28 0.10 -24.24
CA ALA A 167 24.88 -0.25 -24.07
C ALA A 167 24.08 -0.08 -25.38
N GLY A 168 23.85 -1.21 -26.04
CA GLY A 168 23.01 -1.27 -27.22
C GLY A 168 21.54 -1.09 -26.84
N ALA A 169 20.94 0.00 -27.30
CA ALA A 169 19.50 0.08 -27.46
C ALA A 169 19.10 -0.87 -28.61
N GLY A 170 18.60 -2.07 -28.28
CA GLY A 170 18.08 -2.99 -29.29
C GLY A 170 16.76 -2.45 -29.82
N THR A 171 16.74 -1.86 -31.02
CA THR A 171 15.52 -1.37 -31.68
C THR A 171 15.10 -2.37 -32.74
N ASN A 172 13.89 -2.92 -32.67
CA ASN A 172 13.33 -3.62 -33.83
C ASN A 172 12.73 -2.58 -34.81
N THR A 173 12.20 -3.04 -35.92
CA THR A 173 11.54 -2.18 -36.92
C THR A 173 10.28 -1.50 -36.38
N SER A 174 9.67 -2.01 -35.30
CA SER A 174 8.60 -1.33 -34.55
C SER A 174 9.08 -0.17 -33.65
N GLY A 175 10.40 0.00 -33.47
CA GLY A 175 11.00 1.09 -32.69
C GLY A 175 11.12 0.85 -31.19
N PHE A 176 10.70 -0.31 -30.67
CA PHE A 176 10.88 -0.65 -29.24
C PHE A 176 12.36 -0.86 -28.92
N SER A 177 12.91 -0.12 -27.96
CA SER A 177 14.34 -0.09 -27.63
C SER A 177 14.69 -0.76 -26.28
N ALA A 178 14.76 -2.08 -26.16
CA ALA A 178 14.99 -2.68 -24.84
C ALA A 178 16.42 -2.50 -24.31
N LEU A 179 16.73 -1.34 -23.72
CA LEU A 179 18.03 -1.05 -23.13
C LEU A 179 18.43 -2.19 -22.18
N LEU A 180 19.49 -2.91 -22.54
CA LEU A 180 19.88 -4.17 -21.91
C LEU A 180 20.67 -3.91 -20.63
N LEU A 181 19.96 -3.55 -19.56
CA LEU A 181 20.56 -3.03 -18.33
C LEU A 181 20.59 -4.03 -17.19
N GLY A 182 20.16 -5.27 -17.44
CA GLY A 182 20.14 -6.32 -16.46
C GLY A 182 19.38 -5.91 -15.20
N LEU A 183 19.85 -6.37 -14.05
CA LEU A 183 19.27 -6.07 -12.76
C LEU A 183 20.35 -5.78 -11.72
N ARG A 184 19.95 -5.03 -10.68
CA ARG A 184 20.75 -4.82 -9.47
C ARG A 184 20.23 -5.73 -8.36
N PHE A 185 21.10 -6.54 -7.78
CA PHE A 185 20.79 -7.34 -6.61
C PHE A 185 20.71 -6.49 -5.33
N CYS A 186 20.21 -7.09 -4.25
CA CYS A 186 20.05 -6.40 -2.97
C CYS A 186 21.39 -6.06 -2.29
N ASP A 187 22.46 -6.77 -2.64
CA ASP A 187 23.84 -6.58 -2.17
C ASP A 187 24.64 -5.57 -3.00
N GLY A 188 24.01 -4.91 -3.98
CA GLY A 188 24.62 -3.86 -4.78
C GLY A 188 25.20 -4.33 -6.11
N ASP A 189 25.34 -5.63 -6.32
CA ASP A 189 25.93 -6.17 -7.54
C ASP A 189 24.96 -6.02 -8.73
N PHE A 190 25.52 -5.66 -9.88
CA PHE A 190 24.79 -5.57 -11.14
C PHE A 190 25.08 -6.79 -12.01
N PHE A 191 24.04 -7.37 -12.63
CA PHE A 191 24.14 -8.64 -13.36
C PHE A 191 23.47 -8.59 -14.74
N LEU A 192 24.02 -9.33 -15.71
CA LEU A 192 23.54 -9.45 -17.11
C LEU A 192 23.48 -8.13 -17.90
N LEU A 193 24.34 -7.19 -17.53
CA LEU A 193 24.53 -5.91 -18.20
C LEU A 193 24.91 -6.09 -19.67
N GLY A 194 24.28 -5.30 -20.54
CA GLY A 194 24.44 -5.37 -21.99
C GLY A 194 23.91 -6.66 -22.63
N TYR A 195 23.40 -7.60 -21.82
CA TYR A 195 23.02 -8.93 -22.26
C TYR A 195 21.53 -9.23 -22.07
N ARG A 196 20.90 -8.65 -21.03
CA ARG A 196 19.48 -8.82 -20.73
C ARG A 196 18.87 -7.47 -20.36
N GLY A 197 17.66 -7.19 -20.83
CA GLY A 197 16.86 -6.05 -20.34
C GLY A 197 15.82 -6.58 -19.37
N ASP A 198 15.86 -6.14 -18.11
CA ASP A 198 14.91 -6.54 -17.07
C ASP A 198 14.02 -5.35 -16.68
N PHE A 199 12.72 -5.60 -16.71
CA PHE A 199 11.69 -4.59 -16.47
C PHE A 199 10.73 -5.07 -15.39
N TRP A 200 10.45 -4.22 -14.40
CA TRP A 200 9.35 -4.51 -13.49
C TRP A 200 8.00 -4.47 -14.20
N THR A 201 7.10 -5.34 -13.78
CA THR A 201 5.66 -5.22 -14.05
C THR A 201 4.93 -4.70 -12.82
N ALA A 202 3.67 -4.31 -13.01
CA ALA A 202 2.77 -3.96 -11.92
C ALA A 202 2.29 -5.18 -11.08
N THR A 203 2.68 -6.42 -11.40
CA THR A 203 2.18 -7.62 -10.71
C THR A 203 3.04 -7.99 -9.49
N GLU A 204 2.40 -8.07 -8.32
CA GLU A 204 2.96 -8.65 -7.09
C GLU A 204 2.66 -10.15 -7.02
N LEU A 205 3.64 -10.97 -6.63
CA LEU A 205 3.49 -12.45 -6.56
C LEU A 205 3.46 -13.00 -5.13
N GLY A 206 3.72 -12.15 -4.14
CA GLY A 206 3.70 -12.49 -2.73
C GLY A 206 4.48 -11.50 -1.88
N THR A 207 4.74 -11.84 -0.62
CA THR A 207 5.36 -10.92 0.34
C THR A 207 6.72 -10.39 -0.10
N TYR A 208 7.56 -11.24 -0.73
CA TYR A 208 8.96 -10.92 -1.03
C TYR A 208 9.28 -10.75 -2.51
N GLU A 209 8.41 -11.22 -3.40
CA GLU A 209 8.68 -11.33 -4.83
C GLU A 209 7.65 -10.58 -5.65
N ALA A 210 8.09 -10.13 -6.82
CA ALA A 210 7.22 -9.54 -7.81
C ALA A 210 7.64 -9.97 -9.22
N CYS A 211 6.72 -9.79 -10.16
CA CYS A 211 6.93 -10.19 -11.54
C CYS A 211 7.81 -9.19 -12.28
N LEU A 212 8.76 -9.73 -13.04
CA LEU A 212 9.51 -9.00 -14.06
C LEU A 212 9.32 -9.62 -15.43
N MET A 213 9.44 -8.78 -16.45
CA MET A 213 9.59 -9.21 -17.83
C MET A 213 11.01 -8.96 -18.28
N TYR A 214 11.55 -9.88 -19.06
CA TYR A 214 12.91 -9.78 -19.54
C TYR A 214 13.09 -10.25 -20.97
N LEU A 215 14.18 -9.81 -21.57
CA LEU A 215 14.58 -10.22 -22.90
C LEU A 215 16.10 -10.25 -23.01
N PHE A 216 16.61 -11.20 -23.79
CA PHE A 216 18.03 -11.32 -24.08
C PHE A 216 18.44 -10.53 -25.31
N LYS A 217 19.71 -10.12 -25.35
CA LYS A 217 20.36 -9.56 -26.54
C LYS A 217 20.17 -10.50 -27.73
N GLY A 218 19.65 -9.96 -28.83
CA GLY A 218 19.43 -10.72 -30.07
C GLY A 218 18.24 -11.70 -30.01
N SER A 219 17.45 -11.68 -28.94
CA SER A 219 16.20 -12.45 -28.83
C SER A 219 15.01 -11.65 -29.39
N ASN A 220 14.05 -12.34 -29.98
CA ASN A 220 12.71 -11.83 -30.28
C ASN A 220 11.67 -12.27 -29.24
N ILE A 221 12.08 -13.00 -28.20
CA ILE A 221 11.21 -13.53 -27.15
C ILE A 221 11.31 -12.64 -25.92
N ILE A 222 10.16 -12.12 -25.48
CA ILE A 222 9.98 -11.58 -24.14
C ILE A 222 9.60 -12.76 -23.23
N SER A 223 10.28 -12.86 -22.10
CA SER A 223 10.12 -13.93 -21.13
C SER A 223 9.69 -13.36 -19.79
N TYR A 224 9.00 -14.19 -19.01
CA TYR A 224 8.48 -13.86 -17.69
C TYR A 224 9.35 -14.50 -16.60
N SER A 225 9.57 -13.79 -15.50
CA SER A 225 10.20 -14.33 -14.29
C SER A 225 9.73 -13.57 -13.04
N ASN A 226 10.31 -13.90 -11.89
CA ASN A 226 10.14 -13.17 -10.65
C ASN A 226 11.50 -12.71 -10.12
N SER A 227 11.48 -11.70 -9.26
CA SER A 227 12.64 -11.30 -8.49
C SER A 227 12.22 -10.76 -7.13
N VAL A 228 13.16 -10.73 -6.20
CA VAL A 228 12.96 -10.13 -4.89
C VAL A 228 12.62 -8.66 -5.07
N LYS A 229 11.59 -8.16 -4.38
CA LYS A 229 11.12 -6.76 -4.49
C LYS A 229 12.20 -5.72 -4.22
N LYS A 230 13.25 -6.10 -3.52
CA LYS A 230 14.42 -5.26 -3.24
C LYS A 230 15.37 -5.17 -4.43
N CYS A 231 15.31 -6.02 -5.44
CA CYS A 231 16.16 -5.85 -6.61
C CYS A 231 15.82 -4.55 -7.33
N GLY A 232 16.85 -3.86 -7.84
CA GLY A 232 16.66 -2.72 -8.70
C GLY A 232 16.46 -3.21 -10.13
N LEU A 233 15.36 -2.80 -10.78
CA LEU A 233 15.16 -3.02 -12.22
C LEU A 233 14.73 -1.72 -12.88
N THR A 234 14.88 -1.67 -14.20
CA THR A 234 14.38 -0.55 -14.99
C THR A 234 12.87 -0.67 -15.21
N ILE A 235 12.25 0.41 -15.66
CA ILE A 235 10.82 0.45 -15.97
C ILE A 235 10.67 1.08 -17.34
N ARG A 236 9.76 0.53 -18.14
CA ARG A 236 9.32 1.15 -19.37
C ARG A 236 7.81 1.25 -19.35
N CYS A 237 7.31 2.47 -19.22
CA CYS A 237 5.88 2.66 -19.15
C CYS A 237 5.25 2.48 -20.53
N VAL A 238 4.01 2.01 -20.49
CA VAL A 238 3.10 2.01 -21.63
C VAL A 238 2.09 3.13 -21.42
N LYS A 239 1.72 3.78 -22.52
CA LYS A 239 0.69 4.81 -22.55
C LYS A 239 -0.63 4.08 -22.49
N GLY A 240 -1.09 3.86 -21.27
CA GLY A 240 -2.50 3.75 -20.98
C GLY A 240 -2.93 5.01 -20.26
N GLU A 241 -4.19 5.38 -20.46
CA GLU A 241 -4.90 6.09 -19.42
C GLU A 241 -4.86 5.10 -18.24
N ASP A 242 -4.07 5.39 -17.18
CA ASP A 242 -3.70 4.53 -16.02
C ASP A 242 -4.37 3.14 -15.98
N CYS A 243 -3.72 2.01 -15.67
CA CYS A 243 -4.44 0.73 -15.57
C CYS A 243 -5.69 0.70 -14.62
N ALA A 244 -5.81 1.68 -13.71
CA ALA A 244 -7.04 2.07 -13.01
C ALA A 244 -8.09 2.78 -13.90
N LEU A 245 -7.61 3.74 -14.70
CA LEU A 245 -8.31 4.51 -15.70
C LEU A 245 -8.59 3.79 -17.03
N GLN A 246 -7.95 2.70 -17.43
CA GLN A 246 -8.36 1.98 -18.65
C GLN A 246 -9.74 1.36 -18.42
N GLY A 247 -9.97 0.80 -17.22
CA GLY A 247 -11.30 0.45 -16.73
C GLY A 247 -12.21 1.67 -16.66
N THR A 248 -11.83 2.74 -15.93
CA THR A 248 -12.77 3.87 -15.76
C THR A 248 -12.97 4.78 -16.98
N SER A 249 -12.05 4.82 -17.94
CA SER A 249 -12.14 5.60 -19.20
C SER A 249 -12.99 4.87 -20.22
N ASP A 250 -12.82 3.55 -20.37
CA ASP A 250 -13.73 2.74 -21.16
C ASP A 250 -15.12 2.71 -20.50
N ILE A 251 -15.21 2.71 -19.17
CA ILE A 251 -16.47 2.87 -18.44
C ILE A 251 -17.05 4.29 -18.57
N HIS A 252 -16.23 5.35 -18.55
CA HIS A 252 -16.72 6.73 -18.74
C HIS A 252 -17.24 6.93 -20.16
N LYS A 253 -16.51 6.45 -21.17
CA LYS A 253 -16.97 6.42 -22.57
C LYS A 253 -18.19 5.52 -22.74
N THR A 254 -18.25 4.36 -22.07
CA THR A 254 -19.45 3.50 -22.06
C THR A 254 -20.65 4.23 -21.48
N ILE A 255 -20.48 4.96 -20.37
CA ILE A 255 -21.53 5.77 -19.75
C ILE A 255 -21.92 6.96 -20.63
N GLU A 256 -20.98 7.60 -21.34
CA GLU A 256 -21.28 8.67 -22.29
C GLU A 256 -22.05 8.15 -23.52
N LEU A 257 -21.68 6.99 -24.03
CA LEU A 257 -22.31 6.35 -25.19
C LEU A 257 -23.64 5.68 -24.83
N ASN A 258 -23.76 5.17 -23.60
CA ASN A 258 -24.95 4.52 -23.05
C ASN A 258 -25.17 4.93 -21.57
N PRO A 259 -25.84 6.07 -21.31
CA PRO A 259 -26.06 6.57 -19.96
C PRO A 259 -26.97 5.70 -19.07
N ASP A 260 -27.62 4.69 -19.65
CA ASP A 260 -28.53 3.76 -18.98
C ASP A 260 -27.87 2.39 -18.69
N ASP A 261 -26.56 2.27 -18.90
CA ASP A 261 -25.78 1.07 -18.58
C ASP A 261 -25.50 0.94 -17.09
N ALA A 262 -26.37 0.22 -16.37
CA ALA A 262 -26.23 -0.01 -14.94
C ALA A 262 -24.91 -0.71 -14.55
N GLU A 263 -24.42 -1.63 -15.39
CA GLU A 263 -23.21 -2.41 -15.13
C GLU A 263 -21.97 -1.53 -15.22
N ALA A 264 -21.93 -0.60 -16.18
CA ALA A 264 -20.86 0.38 -16.28
C ALA A 264 -20.75 1.27 -15.02
N TYR A 265 -21.88 1.74 -14.46
CA TYR A 265 -21.85 2.47 -13.19
C TYR A 265 -21.39 1.58 -12.03
N CYS A 266 -21.84 0.32 -11.95
CA CYS A 266 -21.38 -0.61 -10.91
C CYS A 266 -19.86 -0.78 -10.96
N ASN A 267 -19.31 -1.07 -12.14
CA ASN A 267 -17.87 -1.26 -12.35
C ASN A 267 -17.06 0.00 -12.03
N ARG A 268 -17.59 1.21 -12.34
CA ARG A 268 -16.94 2.47 -11.94
C ARG A 268 -16.93 2.62 -10.43
N GLY A 269 -18.04 2.27 -9.79
CA GLY A 269 -18.19 2.25 -8.34
C GLY A 269 -17.17 1.32 -7.68
N ASP A 270 -17.01 0.09 -8.17
CA ASP A 270 -16.05 -0.88 -7.66
C ASP A 270 -14.61 -0.37 -7.80
N THR A 271 -14.31 0.29 -8.94
CA THR A 271 -13.00 0.91 -9.15
C THR A 271 -12.73 2.03 -8.15
N LYS A 272 -13.70 2.93 -7.95
CA LYS A 272 -13.58 3.99 -6.93
C LYS A 272 -13.46 3.43 -5.52
N TYR A 273 -14.17 2.35 -5.20
CA TYR A 273 -14.05 1.66 -3.92
C TYR A 273 -12.63 1.11 -3.71
N TYR A 274 -12.02 0.52 -4.74
CA TYR A 274 -10.63 0.05 -4.71
C TYR A 274 -9.64 1.20 -4.44
N PHE A 275 -9.86 2.37 -5.04
CA PHE A 275 -9.09 3.59 -4.78
C PHE A 275 -9.52 4.35 -3.52
N GLN A 276 -10.37 3.75 -2.68
CA GLN A 276 -10.85 4.32 -1.41
C GLN A 276 -11.67 5.61 -1.55
N ASP A 277 -12.12 5.97 -2.77
CA ASP A 277 -13.14 7.00 -2.99
C ASP A 277 -14.53 6.40 -2.71
N TYR A 278 -14.82 6.12 -1.44
CA TYR A 278 -16.07 5.51 -1.03
C TYR A 278 -17.28 6.42 -1.31
N GLY A 279 -17.10 7.73 -1.23
CA GLY A 279 -18.15 8.71 -1.53
C GLY A 279 -18.53 8.69 -3.01
N GLY A 280 -17.56 8.73 -3.91
CA GLY A 280 -17.78 8.61 -5.35
C GLY A 280 -18.28 7.23 -5.76
N ALA A 281 -17.83 6.16 -5.09
CA ALA A 281 -18.34 4.81 -5.31
C ALA A 281 -19.84 4.72 -5.00
N ILE A 282 -20.28 5.29 -3.87
CA ILE A 282 -21.70 5.33 -3.49
C ILE A 282 -22.54 6.07 -4.52
N GLN A 283 -22.04 7.18 -5.09
CA GLN A 283 -22.76 7.91 -6.13
C GLN A 283 -22.99 7.05 -7.38
N ASP A 284 -21.97 6.29 -7.81
CA ASP A 284 -22.08 5.40 -8.95
C ASP A 284 -23.01 4.21 -8.67
N TYR A 285 -22.91 3.59 -7.49
CA TYR A 285 -23.84 2.53 -7.11
C TYR A 285 -25.28 3.02 -6.98
N ASN A 286 -25.51 4.25 -6.54
CA ASN A 286 -26.85 4.84 -6.53
C ASN A 286 -27.43 4.89 -7.94
N LYS A 287 -26.63 5.28 -8.92
CA LYS A 287 -27.07 5.35 -10.32
C LYS A 287 -27.29 3.95 -10.91
N ALA A 288 -26.40 3.01 -10.64
CA ALA A 288 -26.56 1.61 -11.03
C ALA A 288 -27.85 1.00 -10.48
N ILE A 289 -28.18 1.25 -9.20
CA ILE A 289 -29.42 0.78 -8.55
C ILE A 289 -30.67 1.45 -9.11
N GLU A 290 -30.60 2.74 -9.48
CA GLU A 290 -31.72 3.43 -10.15
C GLU A 290 -32.06 2.75 -11.49
N LEU A 291 -31.03 2.37 -12.24
CA LEU A 291 -31.15 1.74 -13.56
C LEU A 291 -31.51 0.25 -13.48
N ASN A 292 -30.96 -0.47 -12.48
CA ASN A 292 -31.24 -1.89 -12.23
C ASN A 292 -31.49 -2.16 -10.74
N PRO A 293 -32.74 -2.01 -10.25
CA PRO A 293 -33.06 -2.11 -8.83
C PRO A 293 -33.04 -3.53 -8.26
N ASN A 294 -32.83 -4.55 -9.11
CA ASN A 294 -32.82 -5.97 -8.73
C ASN A 294 -31.41 -6.57 -8.69
N ASP A 295 -30.35 -5.77 -8.86
CA ASP A 295 -28.98 -6.26 -8.74
C ASP A 295 -28.54 -6.35 -7.26
N ALA A 296 -28.55 -7.57 -6.73
CA ALA A 296 -28.11 -7.86 -5.37
C ALA A 296 -26.66 -7.43 -5.10
N LEU A 297 -25.77 -7.57 -6.09
CA LEU A 297 -24.34 -7.29 -5.93
C LEU A 297 -24.10 -5.79 -5.78
N THR A 298 -24.80 -4.94 -6.53
CA THR A 298 -24.65 -3.49 -6.38
C THR A 298 -25.07 -3.01 -4.98
N TYR A 299 -26.15 -3.54 -4.41
CA TYR A 299 -26.51 -3.23 -3.01
C TYR A 299 -25.42 -3.69 -2.05
N TYR A 300 -24.90 -4.90 -2.21
CA TYR A 300 -23.79 -5.40 -1.39
C TYR A 300 -22.54 -4.49 -1.48
N SER A 301 -22.10 -4.12 -2.68
CA SER A 301 -20.97 -3.22 -2.91
C SER A 301 -21.20 -1.82 -2.31
N ARG A 302 -22.41 -1.27 -2.45
CA ARG A 302 -22.76 0.01 -1.81
C ARG A 302 -22.77 -0.08 -0.29
N GLY A 303 -23.25 -1.20 0.25
CA GLY A 303 -23.22 -1.51 1.68
C GLY A 303 -21.78 -1.52 2.22
N ASN A 304 -20.86 -2.15 1.49
CA ASN A 304 -19.43 -2.15 1.84
C ASN A 304 -18.85 -0.73 1.86
N ALA A 305 -19.13 0.08 0.83
CA ALA A 305 -18.68 1.47 0.76
C ALA A 305 -19.21 2.31 1.93
N LYS A 306 -20.50 2.17 2.28
CA LYS A 306 -21.10 2.85 3.44
C LYS A 306 -20.46 2.40 4.76
N GLY A 307 -20.21 1.10 4.92
CA GLY A 307 -19.52 0.54 6.08
C GLY A 307 -18.12 1.14 6.26
N LYS A 308 -17.37 1.33 5.16
CA LYS A 308 -16.05 2.00 5.20
C LYS A 308 -16.11 3.47 5.62
N LEU A 309 -17.24 4.14 5.38
CA LEU A 309 -17.49 5.50 5.87
C LEU A 309 -18.11 5.55 7.28
N GLY A 310 -18.27 4.41 7.95
CA GLY A 310 -18.87 4.31 9.28
C GLY A 310 -20.42 4.39 9.29
N ASP A 311 -21.06 4.42 8.12
CA ASP A 311 -22.53 4.34 8.02
C ASP A 311 -22.99 2.88 8.13
N HIS A 312 -22.83 2.29 9.31
CA HIS A 312 -23.19 0.90 9.58
C HIS A 312 -24.71 0.66 9.43
N ARG A 313 -25.55 1.66 9.77
CA ARG A 313 -27.01 1.54 9.63
C ARG A 313 -27.42 1.53 8.16
N GLY A 314 -26.87 2.41 7.34
CA GLY A 314 -27.11 2.42 5.90
C GLY A 314 -26.53 1.18 5.21
N ALA A 315 -25.38 0.68 5.67
CA ALA A 315 -24.82 -0.59 5.20
C ALA A 315 -25.76 -1.77 5.47
N ILE A 316 -26.31 -1.88 6.69
CA ILE A 316 -27.29 -2.93 7.04
C ILE A 316 -28.53 -2.88 6.14
N GLN A 317 -29.04 -1.69 5.81
CA GLN A 317 -30.18 -1.56 4.88
C GLN A 317 -29.86 -2.12 3.49
N ASP A 318 -28.67 -1.82 2.98
CA ASP A 318 -28.21 -2.32 1.68
C ASP A 318 -27.98 -3.83 1.71
N TYR A 319 -27.35 -4.37 2.77
CA TYR A 319 -27.19 -5.81 2.92
C TYR A 319 -28.53 -6.55 3.07
N ASN A 320 -29.51 -5.95 3.76
CA ASN A 320 -30.87 -6.50 3.82
C ASN A 320 -31.45 -6.65 2.42
N LYS A 321 -31.30 -5.64 1.57
CA LYS A 321 -31.81 -5.69 0.20
C LYS A 321 -31.04 -6.69 -0.67
N ALA A 322 -29.72 -6.75 -0.53
CA ALA A 322 -28.90 -7.75 -1.22
C ALA A 322 -29.31 -9.19 -0.85
N ILE A 323 -29.58 -9.45 0.43
CA ILE A 323 -30.04 -10.76 0.94
C ILE A 323 -31.47 -11.08 0.49
N GLU A 324 -32.36 -10.08 0.45
CA GLU A 324 -33.72 -10.25 -0.09
C GLU A 324 -33.68 -10.70 -1.56
N LEU A 325 -32.80 -10.10 -2.36
CA LEU A 325 -32.62 -10.40 -3.78
C LEU A 325 -31.83 -11.70 -4.03
N ASN A 326 -30.84 -11.99 -3.19
CA ASN A 326 -30.04 -13.22 -3.24
C ASN A 326 -29.86 -13.83 -1.83
N PRO A 327 -30.77 -14.72 -1.41
CA PRO A 327 -30.73 -15.33 -0.08
C PRO A 327 -29.53 -16.25 0.20
N ASN A 328 -28.75 -16.61 -0.84
CA ASN A 328 -27.59 -17.50 -0.75
C ASN A 328 -26.24 -16.76 -0.76
N HIS A 329 -26.24 -15.43 -0.67
CA HIS A 329 -25.01 -14.64 -0.66
C HIS A 329 -24.36 -14.63 0.73
N ALA A 330 -23.43 -15.55 0.97
CA ALA A 330 -22.77 -15.74 2.26
C ALA A 330 -22.08 -14.47 2.78
N GLU A 331 -21.39 -13.76 1.89
CA GLU A 331 -20.63 -12.55 2.20
C GLU A 331 -21.53 -11.40 2.64
N ALA A 332 -22.75 -11.28 2.10
CA ALA A 332 -23.70 -10.26 2.55
C ALA A 332 -24.19 -10.53 3.99
N TYR A 333 -24.39 -11.79 4.38
CA TYR A 333 -24.67 -12.12 5.78
C TYR A 333 -23.45 -11.81 6.66
N TYR A 334 -22.25 -12.20 6.24
CA TYR A 334 -21.03 -11.92 6.99
C TYR A 334 -20.83 -10.42 7.24
N MET A 335 -20.93 -9.59 6.19
CA MET A 335 -20.76 -8.14 6.31
C MET A 335 -21.89 -7.47 7.08
N ARG A 336 -23.14 -7.95 6.96
CA ARG A 336 -24.24 -7.48 7.82
C ARG A 336 -24.00 -7.83 9.29
N GLY A 337 -23.50 -9.04 9.56
CA GLY A 337 -23.11 -9.46 10.90
C GLY A 337 -22.02 -8.58 11.50
N HIS A 338 -21.01 -8.23 10.70
CA HIS A 338 -19.96 -7.28 11.10
C HIS A 338 -20.54 -5.90 11.43
N ALA A 339 -21.36 -5.33 10.55
CA ALA A 339 -21.98 -4.03 10.79
C ALA A 339 -22.91 -4.02 12.02
N LYS A 340 -23.61 -5.13 12.29
CA LYS A 340 -24.40 -5.29 13.52
C LYS A 340 -23.52 -5.38 14.76
N SER A 341 -22.39 -6.07 14.69
CA SER A 341 -21.40 -6.12 15.77
C SER A 341 -20.85 -4.74 16.10
N ASP A 342 -20.55 -3.92 15.09
CA ASP A 342 -20.09 -2.53 15.26
C ASP A 342 -21.15 -1.64 15.94
N LEU A 343 -22.43 -1.98 15.78
CA LEU A 343 -23.56 -1.34 16.46
C LEU A 343 -23.98 -2.05 17.77
N GLU A 344 -23.14 -2.96 18.27
CA GLU A 344 -23.35 -3.74 19.50
C GLU A 344 -24.60 -4.65 19.48
N ASP A 345 -25.21 -4.90 18.32
CA ASP A 345 -26.22 -5.95 18.13
C ASP A 345 -25.55 -7.32 17.97
N TYR A 346 -24.94 -7.78 19.06
CA TYR A 346 -24.19 -9.03 19.11
C TYR A 346 -25.05 -10.26 18.81
N ARG A 347 -26.32 -10.27 19.24
CA ARG A 347 -27.23 -11.38 18.97
C ARG A 347 -27.62 -11.44 17.50
N GLY A 348 -27.93 -10.30 16.89
CA GLY A 348 -28.19 -10.22 15.46
C GLY A 348 -26.96 -10.56 14.61
N ALA A 349 -25.76 -10.16 15.05
CA ALA A 349 -24.51 -10.54 14.41
C ALA A 349 -24.28 -12.06 14.41
N ILE A 350 -24.49 -12.73 15.54
CA ILE A 350 -24.36 -14.20 15.63
C ILE A 350 -25.34 -14.91 14.68
N GLN A 351 -26.58 -14.45 14.56
CA GLN A 351 -27.54 -15.03 13.61
C GLN A 351 -27.04 -14.95 12.17
N ASP A 352 -26.49 -13.80 11.79
CA ASP A 352 -25.94 -13.59 10.45
C ASP A 352 -24.68 -14.43 10.21
N TYR A 353 -23.76 -14.50 11.18
CA TYR A 353 -22.58 -15.36 11.07
C TYR A 353 -22.94 -16.85 10.99
N ASN A 354 -23.97 -17.29 11.72
CA ASN A 354 -24.47 -18.67 11.59
C ASN A 354 -24.95 -18.96 10.17
N LYS A 355 -25.67 -18.01 9.55
CA LYS A 355 -26.13 -18.18 8.17
C LYS A 355 -25.00 -18.12 7.16
N ALA A 356 -24.03 -17.24 7.34
CA ALA A 356 -22.83 -17.18 6.52
C ALA A 356 -22.03 -18.49 6.57
N ILE A 357 -21.87 -19.09 7.77
CA ILE A 357 -21.22 -20.40 7.95
C ILE A 357 -22.02 -21.55 7.31
N GLU A 358 -23.34 -21.52 7.40
CA GLU A 358 -24.20 -22.51 6.74
C GLU A 358 -24.00 -22.50 5.22
N LEU A 359 -23.83 -21.31 4.63
CA LEU A 359 -23.64 -21.12 3.19
C LEU A 359 -22.18 -21.36 2.75
N ASN A 360 -21.20 -20.96 3.56
CA ASN A 360 -19.78 -21.14 3.32
C ASN A 360 -19.06 -21.61 4.61
N PRO A 361 -18.95 -22.93 4.83
CA PRO A 361 -18.38 -23.49 6.06
C PRO A 361 -16.85 -23.42 6.13
N ASN A 362 -16.17 -22.94 5.10
CA ASN A 362 -14.70 -22.91 5.03
C ASN A 362 -14.11 -21.51 5.23
N ASP A 363 -14.93 -20.52 5.57
CA ASP A 363 -14.46 -19.15 5.82
C ASP A 363 -14.00 -18.98 7.28
N SER A 364 -12.68 -18.99 7.49
CA SER A 364 -12.04 -18.84 8.80
C SER A 364 -12.36 -17.49 9.48
N TYR A 365 -12.56 -16.42 8.71
CA TYR A 365 -12.84 -15.08 9.25
C TYR A 365 -14.21 -15.00 9.91
N VAL A 366 -15.20 -15.68 9.34
CA VAL A 366 -16.57 -15.71 9.90
C VAL A 366 -16.57 -16.41 11.27
N TYR A 367 -15.85 -17.54 11.39
CA TYR A 367 -15.69 -18.22 12.68
C TYR A 367 -15.03 -17.30 13.70
N ASN A 368 -13.90 -16.68 13.36
CA ASN A 368 -13.26 -15.76 14.29
C ASN A 368 -14.20 -14.63 14.72
N ASN A 369 -14.88 -13.98 13.78
CA ASN A 369 -15.71 -12.82 14.12
C ASN A 369 -16.93 -13.23 14.97
N ARG A 370 -17.50 -14.41 14.74
CA ARG A 370 -18.50 -14.98 15.65
C ARG A 370 -17.91 -15.28 17.02
N GLY A 371 -16.67 -15.77 17.10
CA GLY A 371 -15.93 -15.96 18.34
C GLY A 371 -15.71 -14.66 19.11
N ASN A 372 -15.31 -13.59 18.43
CA ASN A 372 -15.17 -12.25 19.01
C ASN A 372 -16.48 -11.76 19.64
N VAL A 373 -17.58 -11.89 18.90
CA VAL A 373 -18.91 -11.49 19.38
C VAL A 373 -19.39 -12.35 20.55
N LYS A 374 -19.14 -13.66 20.54
CA LYS A 374 -19.42 -14.53 21.69
C LYS A 374 -18.61 -14.12 22.92
N GLY A 375 -17.35 -13.74 22.74
CA GLY A 375 -16.50 -13.20 23.81
C GLY A 375 -17.08 -11.91 24.42
N LYS A 376 -17.66 -11.01 23.60
CA LYS A 376 -18.36 -9.81 24.09
C LYS A 376 -19.64 -10.12 24.87
N LEU A 377 -20.22 -11.31 24.68
CA LEU A 377 -21.35 -11.83 25.45
C LEU A 377 -20.92 -12.74 26.61
N GLU A 378 -19.64 -12.73 26.98
CA GLU A 378 -19.05 -13.56 28.05
C GLU A 378 -19.12 -15.09 27.77
N ASP A 379 -19.47 -15.51 26.55
CA ASP A 379 -19.41 -16.90 26.11
C ASP A 379 -18.00 -17.25 25.61
N HIS A 380 -17.02 -17.21 26.54
CA HIS A 380 -15.62 -17.50 26.22
C HIS A 380 -15.40 -18.94 25.76
N ARG A 381 -16.21 -19.89 26.24
CA ARG A 381 -16.13 -21.30 25.80
C ARG A 381 -16.60 -21.45 24.35
N GLY A 382 -17.73 -20.85 23.99
CA GLY A 382 -18.20 -20.83 22.61
C GLY A 382 -17.27 -20.04 21.68
N ALA A 383 -16.61 -19.00 22.17
CA ALA A 383 -15.59 -18.26 21.44
C ALA A 383 -14.37 -19.15 21.12
N ILE A 384 -13.85 -19.89 22.11
CA ILE A 384 -12.73 -20.84 21.90
C ILE A 384 -13.08 -21.90 20.86
N GLN A 385 -14.30 -22.43 20.85
CA GLN A 385 -14.73 -23.39 19.83
C GLN A 385 -14.65 -22.80 18.41
N ASP A 386 -15.08 -21.55 18.25
CA ASP A 386 -15.02 -20.84 16.98
C ASP A 386 -13.57 -20.53 16.57
N TYR A 387 -12.72 -20.07 17.48
CA TYR A 387 -11.30 -19.86 17.19
C TYR A 387 -10.57 -21.16 16.83
N ASN A 388 -10.91 -22.26 17.49
CA ASN A 388 -10.38 -23.58 17.12
C ASN A 388 -10.72 -23.92 15.67
N LYS A 389 -11.96 -23.68 15.24
CA LYS A 389 -12.36 -23.94 13.86
C LYS A 389 -11.68 -22.99 12.87
N ALA A 390 -11.54 -21.71 13.22
CA ALA A 390 -10.81 -20.74 12.41
C ALA A 390 -9.33 -21.15 12.21
N ILE A 391 -8.66 -21.59 13.28
CA ILE A 391 -7.26 -22.07 13.23
C ILE A 391 -7.13 -23.40 12.46
N GLU A 392 -8.11 -24.29 12.57
CA GLU A 392 -8.15 -25.53 11.77
C GLU A 392 -8.22 -25.23 10.26
N LEU A 393 -9.01 -24.21 9.88
CA LEU A 393 -9.17 -23.78 8.50
C LEU A 393 -7.96 -22.99 7.97
N ASP A 394 -7.41 -22.08 8.78
CA ASP A 394 -6.20 -21.33 8.45
C ASP A 394 -5.28 -21.18 9.68
N PRO A 395 -4.20 -21.99 9.76
CA PRO A 395 -3.30 -21.99 10.91
C PRO A 395 -2.31 -20.82 10.92
N ASN A 396 -2.24 -19.98 9.88
CA ASN A 396 -1.26 -18.90 9.76
C ASN A 396 -1.79 -17.53 10.21
N ILE A 397 -3.05 -17.45 10.64
CA ILE A 397 -3.66 -16.21 11.11
C ILE A 397 -3.28 -15.93 12.57
N GLY A 398 -2.15 -15.23 12.78
CA GLY A 398 -1.57 -14.97 14.11
C GLY A 398 -2.53 -14.35 15.12
N TRP A 399 -3.33 -13.36 14.71
CA TRP A 399 -4.26 -12.67 15.60
C TRP A 399 -5.40 -13.57 16.12
N VAL A 400 -5.76 -14.66 15.42
CA VAL A 400 -6.77 -15.64 15.93
C VAL A 400 -6.24 -16.38 17.16
N TYR A 401 -4.95 -16.71 17.18
CA TYR A 401 -4.32 -17.27 18.37
C TYR A 401 -4.32 -16.25 19.51
N GLY A 402 -4.03 -14.97 19.23
CA GLY A 402 -4.14 -13.88 20.20
C GLY A 402 -5.53 -13.78 20.83
N ASN A 403 -6.59 -13.86 20.01
CA ASN A 403 -8.00 -13.84 20.45
C ASN A 403 -8.36 -15.06 21.30
N ARG A 404 -7.91 -16.26 20.89
CA ARG A 404 -8.11 -17.49 21.66
C ARG A 404 -7.37 -17.46 22.99
N GLY A 405 -6.14 -16.94 22.99
CA GLY A 405 -5.34 -16.71 24.19
C GLY A 405 -6.04 -15.75 25.17
N ASN A 406 -6.66 -14.69 24.65
CA ASN A 406 -7.46 -13.79 25.49
C ASN A 406 -8.67 -14.51 26.11
N ALA A 407 -9.45 -15.25 25.31
CA ALA A 407 -10.58 -16.01 25.83
C ALA A 407 -10.18 -17.08 26.86
N LYS A 408 -8.97 -17.65 26.74
CA LYS A 408 -8.40 -18.55 27.75
C LYS A 408 -8.00 -17.83 29.04
N ASN A 409 -7.47 -16.60 28.96
CA ASN A 409 -7.23 -15.78 30.16
C ASN A 409 -8.53 -15.56 30.95
N GLU A 410 -9.64 -15.25 30.27
CA GLU A 410 -10.96 -15.05 30.91
C GLU A 410 -11.51 -16.34 31.56
N LEU A 411 -11.03 -17.51 31.14
CA LEU A 411 -11.35 -18.81 31.73
C LEU A 411 -10.26 -19.32 32.69
N GLU A 412 -9.31 -18.47 33.06
CA GLU A 412 -8.18 -18.77 33.94
C GLU A 412 -7.24 -19.88 33.43
N ASP A 413 -7.32 -20.24 32.14
CA ASP A 413 -6.36 -21.13 31.47
C ASP A 413 -5.13 -20.33 31.02
N TYR A 414 -4.39 -19.81 31.99
CA TYR A 414 -3.22 -18.96 31.74
C TYR A 414 -2.09 -19.71 31.00
N GLY A 415 -1.95 -21.01 31.25
CA GLY A 415 -0.97 -21.85 30.55
C GLY A 415 -1.29 -21.98 29.06
N GLY A 416 -2.54 -22.29 28.72
CA GLY A 416 -3.02 -22.32 27.35
C GLY A 416 -3.00 -20.95 26.68
N ALA A 417 -3.26 -19.87 27.42
CA ALA A 417 -3.18 -18.50 26.92
C ALA A 417 -1.75 -18.12 26.51
N ILE A 418 -0.75 -18.47 27.32
CA ILE A 418 0.67 -18.23 26.99
C ILE A 418 1.08 -18.98 25.72
N GLN A 419 0.66 -20.24 25.56
CA GLN A 419 0.95 -21.02 24.36
C GLN A 419 0.40 -20.36 23.09
N ASP A 420 -0.86 -19.92 23.15
CA ASP A 420 -1.50 -19.22 22.03
C ASP A 420 -0.84 -17.88 21.73
N CYS A 421 -0.53 -17.07 22.75
CA CYS A 421 0.14 -15.80 22.54
C CYS A 421 1.57 -15.98 22.00
N ASN A 422 2.28 -17.03 22.41
CA ASN A 422 3.59 -17.36 21.83
C ASN A 422 3.46 -17.65 20.32
N LYS A 423 2.44 -18.41 19.91
CA LYS A 423 2.21 -18.69 18.49
C LYS A 423 1.80 -17.42 17.71
N ALA A 424 0.97 -16.56 18.30
CA ALA A 424 0.62 -15.27 17.72
C ALA A 424 1.86 -14.40 17.47
N ILE A 425 2.78 -14.31 18.45
CA ILE A 425 4.03 -13.54 18.36
C ILE A 425 5.02 -14.16 17.37
N GLU A 426 5.08 -15.49 17.28
CA GLU A 426 5.87 -16.19 16.26
C GLU A 426 5.42 -15.84 14.84
N LEU A 427 4.10 -15.79 14.62
CA LEU A 427 3.51 -15.44 13.33
C LEU A 427 3.56 -13.93 13.02
N ASN A 428 3.41 -13.09 14.05
CA ASN A 428 3.50 -11.64 13.94
C ASN A 428 4.22 -11.03 15.17
N PRO A 429 5.53 -10.75 15.05
CA PRO A 429 6.31 -10.14 16.14
C PRO A 429 5.90 -8.71 16.52
N ASN A 430 5.03 -8.06 15.74
CA ASN A 430 4.55 -6.70 15.99
C ASN A 430 3.12 -6.67 16.56
N ASP A 431 2.57 -7.81 17.01
CA ASP A 431 1.23 -7.88 17.60
C ASP A 431 1.23 -7.43 19.07
N ALA A 432 0.94 -6.16 19.32
CA ALA A 432 0.85 -5.59 20.67
C ALA A 432 -0.18 -6.31 21.56
N ASN A 433 -1.30 -6.77 21.00
CA ASN A 433 -2.34 -7.48 21.75
C ASN A 433 -1.83 -8.83 22.25
N ALA A 434 -1.09 -9.58 21.42
CA ALA A 434 -0.52 -10.85 21.82
C ALA A 434 0.48 -10.70 22.97
N TYR A 435 1.32 -9.65 22.96
CA TYR A 435 2.19 -9.34 24.10
C TYR A 435 1.38 -8.98 25.34
N ASN A 436 0.41 -8.08 25.24
CA ASN A 436 -0.44 -7.71 26.37
C ASN A 436 -1.16 -8.93 26.99
N ASN A 437 -1.77 -9.78 26.16
CA ASN A 437 -2.49 -10.97 26.61
C ASN A 437 -1.56 -11.98 27.28
N ARG A 438 -0.33 -12.15 26.77
CA ARG A 438 0.70 -12.97 27.43
C ARG A 438 1.16 -12.36 28.75
N GLY A 439 1.29 -11.04 28.80
CA GLY A 439 1.62 -10.29 30.01
C GLY A 439 0.56 -10.45 31.10
N ASN A 440 -0.72 -10.41 30.74
CA ASN A 440 -1.84 -10.69 31.66
C ASN A 440 -1.79 -12.14 32.17
N ALA A 441 -1.58 -13.12 31.29
CA ALA A 441 -1.46 -14.52 31.70
C ALA A 441 -0.30 -14.74 32.69
N LYS A 442 0.88 -14.18 32.40
CA LYS A 442 2.06 -14.25 33.26
C LYS A 442 1.85 -13.59 34.61
N HIS A 443 1.18 -12.44 34.64
CA HIS A 443 0.81 -11.75 35.88
C HIS A 443 -0.01 -12.66 36.81
N ASN A 444 -1.04 -13.32 36.25
CA ASN A 444 -1.89 -14.23 37.02
C ASN A 444 -1.13 -15.48 37.52
N LEU A 445 -0.12 -15.93 36.77
CA LEU A 445 0.83 -16.98 37.20
C LEU A 445 1.94 -16.48 38.14
N LYS A 446 1.86 -15.23 38.62
CA LYS A 446 2.85 -14.59 39.52
C LYS A 446 4.24 -14.36 38.90
N ASP A 447 4.35 -14.47 37.58
CA ASP A 447 5.51 -13.98 36.83
C ASP A 447 5.35 -12.48 36.54
N HIS A 448 5.42 -11.67 37.61
CA HIS A 448 5.25 -10.22 37.51
C HIS A 448 6.35 -9.55 36.68
N LYS A 449 7.58 -10.10 36.70
CA LYS A 449 8.69 -9.58 35.88
C LYS A 449 8.46 -9.84 34.39
N GLY A 450 8.08 -11.06 34.02
CA GLY A 450 7.75 -11.39 32.64
C GLY A 450 6.51 -10.66 32.13
N SER A 451 5.53 -10.39 33.01
CA SER A 451 4.39 -9.53 32.71
C SER A 451 4.81 -8.11 32.35
N ILE A 452 5.66 -7.46 33.18
CA ILE A 452 6.17 -6.11 32.91
C ILE A 452 6.92 -6.05 31.58
N GLN A 453 7.72 -7.06 31.25
CA GLN A 453 8.44 -7.13 29.98
C GLN A 453 7.50 -7.17 28.79
N ASP A 454 6.50 -8.05 28.82
CA ASP A 454 5.52 -8.20 27.75
C ASP A 454 4.65 -6.95 27.59
N CYS A 455 4.11 -6.40 28.69
CA CYS A 455 3.32 -5.18 28.63
C CYS A 455 4.15 -3.97 28.18
N THR A 456 5.44 -3.90 28.55
CA THR A 456 6.35 -2.87 28.02
C THR A 456 6.54 -3.01 26.53
N LYS A 457 6.71 -4.24 26.02
CA LYS A 457 6.81 -4.48 24.59
C LYS A 457 5.53 -4.11 23.84
N ALA A 458 4.36 -4.41 24.42
CA ALA A 458 3.07 -3.99 23.87
C ALA A 458 2.99 -2.45 23.75
N ILE A 459 3.41 -1.72 24.78
CA ILE A 459 3.42 -0.25 24.80
C ILE A 459 4.44 0.34 23.81
N GLU A 460 5.59 -0.31 23.61
CA GLU A 460 6.56 0.09 22.57
C GLU A 460 6.00 -0.05 21.15
N LEU A 461 5.18 -1.08 20.92
CA LEU A 461 4.53 -1.34 19.64
C LEU A 461 3.31 -0.43 19.42
N ASP A 462 2.54 -0.18 20.47
CA ASP A 462 1.39 0.72 20.48
C ASP A 462 1.36 1.54 21.76
N SER A 463 1.78 2.80 21.65
CA SER A 463 1.83 3.74 22.78
C SER A 463 0.45 4.12 23.34
N ASN A 464 -0.64 3.81 22.62
CA ASN A 464 -2.02 4.08 23.02
C ASN A 464 -2.73 2.81 23.56
N HIS A 465 -2.00 1.72 23.80
CA HIS A 465 -2.56 0.47 24.31
C HIS A 465 -2.94 0.56 25.80
N ALA A 466 -4.19 0.92 26.10
CA ALA A 466 -4.66 1.20 27.46
C ALA A 466 -4.52 0.01 28.40
N GLU A 467 -4.89 -1.19 27.95
CA GLU A 467 -4.85 -2.42 28.74
C GLU A 467 -3.40 -2.84 29.07
N ALA A 468 -2.43 -2.57 28.20
CA ALA A 468 -1.03 -2.85 28.47
C ALA A 468 -0.48 -2.00 29.61
N TYR A 469 -0.84 -0.71 29.68
CA TYR A 469 -0.52 0.11 30.85
C TYR A 469 -1.21 -0.44 32.10
N TYR A 470 -2.49 -0.79 32.00
CA TYR A 470 -3.25 -1.33 33.13
C TYR A 470 -2.60 -2.61 33.72
N HIS A 471 -2.30 -3.60 32.88
CA HIS A 471 -1.66 -4.85 33.29
C HIS A 471 -0.23 -4.64 33.79
N ARG A 472 0.55 -3.73 33.18
CA ARG A 472 1.88 -3.40 33.70
C ARG A 472 1.82 -2.76 35.08
N GLY A 473 0.83 -1.90 35.32
CA GLY A 473 0.61 -1.27 36.61
C GLY A 473 0.27 -2.28 37.70
N LEU A 474 -0.59 -3.27 37.40
CA LEU A 474 -0.87 -4.39 38.31
C LEU A 474 0.41 -5.15 38.68
N ALA A 475 1.20 -5.53 37.68
CA ALA A 475 2.44 -6.26 37.90
C ALA A 475 3.50 -5.46 38.70
N LYS A 476 3.59 -4.14 38.48
CA LYS A 476 4.47 -3.25 39.25
C LYS A 476 4.02 -3.14 40.71
N GLN A 477 2.73 -3.00 40.96
CA GLN A 477 2.19 -2.94 42.32
C GLN A 477 2.45 -4.24 43.09
N ASP A 478 2.29 -5.41 42.46
CA ASP A 478 2.63 -6.70 43.07
C ASP A 478 4.13 -6.88 43.36
N LEU A 479 5.01 -6.13 42.67
CA LEU A 479 6.44 -6.04 42.98
C LEU A 479 6.81 -4.91 43.98
N GLY A 480 5.82 -4.15 44.46
CA GLY A 480 6.01 -3.03 45.39
C GLY A 480 6.41 -1.71 44.75
N ASP A 481 6.45 -1.61 43.42
CA ASP A 481 6.65 -0.34 42.69
C ASP A 481 5.33 0.42 42.59
N ASN A 482 4.87 0.96 43.72
CA ASN A 482 3.61 1.70 43.79
C ASN A 482 3.64 2.98 42.94
N ALA A 483 4.77 3.68 42.89
CA ALA A 483 4.91 4.90 42.10
C ALA A 483 4.78 4.61 40.60
N GLY A 484 5.48 3.59 40.10
CA GLY A 484 5.38 3.15 38.72
C GLY A 484 4.01 2.60 38.35
N ALA A 485 3.34 1.90 39.28
CA ALA A 485 1.98 1.42 39.09
C ALA A 485 0.97 2.57 38.93
N CYS A 486 1.06 3.59 39.78
CA CYS A 486 0.21 4.76 39.72
C CYS A 486 0.36 5.54 38.41
N LEU A 487 1.58 5.68 37.90
CA LEU A 487 1.84 6.31 36.60
C LEU A 487 1.18 5.52 35.45
N ASP A 488 1.34 4.20 35.46
CA ASP A 488 0.74 3.34 34.43
C ASP A 488 -0.80 3.37 34.50
N TRP A 489 -1.41 3.29 35.68
CA TRP A 489 -2.86 3.39 35.80
C TRP A 489 -3.41 4.76 35.44
N SER A 490 -2.70 5.85 35.76
CA SER A 490 -3.07 7.19 35.30
C SER A 490 -3.11 7.22 33.76
N LYS A 491 -2.09 6.66 33.11
CA LYS A 491 -2.03 6.61 31.65
C LYS A 491 -3.11 5.72 31.05
N ALA A 492 -3.39 4.57 31.66
CA ALA A 492 -4.47 3.68 31.24
C ALA A 492 -5.83 4.39 31.32
N GLY A 493 -6.10 5.11 32.41
CA GLY A 493 -7.32 5.89 32.59
C GLY A 493 -7.47 7.03 31.58
N GLU A 494 -6.39 7.74 31.24
CA GLU A 494 -6.36 8.74 30.15
C GLU A 494 -6.73 8.13 28.79
N LEU A 495 -6.33 6.88 28.55
CA LEU A 495 -6.60 6.15 27.31
C LEU A 495 -7.96 5.42 27.31
N GLY A 496 -8.76 5.57 28.38
CA GLY A 496 -10.13 5.06 28.45
C GLY A 496 -10.32 3.76 29.25
N GLU A 497 -9.28 3.23 29.89
CA GLU A 497 -9.43 2.06 30.77
C GLU A 497 -10.03 2.46 32.12
N VAL A 498 -11.35 2.33 32.23
CA VAL A 498 -12.13 2.80 33.39
C VAL A 498 -11.75 2.07 34.67
N ARG A 499 -11.33 0.79 34.61
CA ARG A 499 -10.94 0.02 35.80
C ARG A 499 -9.73 0.62 36.53
N ALA A 500 -8.89 1.37 35.81
CA ALA A 500 -7.71 2.00 36.39
C ALA A 500 -8.04 3.01 37.50
N TYR A 501 -9.17 3.72 37.41
CA TYR A 501 -9.55 4.74 38.39
C TYR A 501 -9.79 4.18 39.80
N GLU A 502 -10.30 2.95 39.90
CA GLU A 502 -10.49 2.29 41.20
C GLU A 502 -9.14 1.98 41.87
N LEU A 503 -8.15 1.56 41.08
CA LEU A 503 -6.81 1.26 41.56
C LEU A 503 -6.07 2.53 41.99
N ILE A 504 -6.18 3.60 41.20
CA ILE A 504 -5.61 4.91 41.55
C ILE A 504 -6.15 5.39 42.91
N LYS A 505 -7.48 5.37 43.09
CA LYS A 505 -8.10 5.79 44.35
C LYS A 505 -7.64 4.96 45.54
N LYS A 506 -7.37 3.67 45.33
CA LYS A 506 -6.98 2.74 46.41
C LYS A 506 -5.51 2.84 46.79
N TYR A 507 -4.62 3.09 45.84
CA TYR A 507 -3.17 2.92 46.03
C TYR A 507 -2.33 4.18 45.79
N CYS A 508 -2.88 5.22 45.15
CA CYS A 508 -2.14 6.40 44.70
C CYS A 508 -2.53 7.65 45.49
N SER A 509 -2.28 7.62 46.80
CA SER A 509 -2.59 8.69 47.76
C SER A 509 -1.37 9.50 48.16
#